data_AF-A0A1V3WF08-F1
#
_entry.id   AF-A0A1V3WF08-F1
#
_cell.length_a   1.000
_cell.length_b   1.000
_cell.length_c   1.000
_cell.angle_alpha   90.00
_cell.angle_beta   90.00
_cell.angle_gamma   90.00
#
_symmetry.space_group_name_H-M   'P 1'
#
loop_
_entity.id
_entity.type
_entity.pdbx_description
1 polymer ?
#
loop_
_entity_poly.entity_id
_entity_poly.type
_entity_poly.pdbx_seq_one_letter_code
_entity_poly.pdbx_strand_id
1 'polypeptide(L)'
;MMIALIPGMGTGADEMPILADEPTPAQIAHRLQLLADALRFPWKINAGVTAVDLMLQTRTKTWSPQEWRDVVFAPSTTAPPFGIGDVESDFDWSRPPTSEERQLRYVHAYDRGGSYVAGIAGLELPVGDPVHHPDGAPFNAKTPGYWLADIPESSDWRLPYVLNPRGLQFTGPKWVCTPTLERAIALGYQPHILEAWLWPRHGRVLLGWYERFRDASVILDFDNPDAQAARDQAKIIRTHGIGIIGSDEHLKGKPAYSPNGGCTCSPKPRPTSPTGYTRSVKRPGSGPWQWPPTPSSTPRMTPTR
;
A
#
# COMPACT_ATOMS: atom_id res chain seq x y z
N MET A 1 -27.44 2.21 -27.77
CA MET A 1 -26.15 1.95 -28.45
C MET A 1 -25.15 3.00 -27.96
N MET A 2 -24.34 2.69 -26.93
CA MET A 2 -23.25 3.56 -26.52
C MET A 2 -22.02 3.19 -27.33
N ILE A 3 -21.52 4.12 -28.14
CA ILE A 3 -20.25 3.99 -28.85
C ILE A 3 -19.16 4.41 -27.86
N ALA A 4 -18.41 3.44 -27.34
CA ALA A 4 -17.16 3.74 -26.63
C ALA A 4 -16.09 3.97 -27.70
N LEU A 5 -15.72 5.23 -27.91
CA LEU A 5 -14.47 5.55 -28.59
C LEU A 5 -13.33 5.20 -27.60
N ILE A 6 -12.43 4.30 -28.01
CA ILE A 6 -11.30 3.79 -27.21
C ILE A 6 -9.94 4.44 -27.62
N PRO A 7 -9.81 5.77 -27.89
CA PRO A 7 -8.47 6.36 -27.95
C PRO A 7 -7.97 6.58 -26.51
N GLY A 8 -6.87 5.90 -26.14
CA GLY A 8 -6.15 6.14 -24.89
C GLY A 8 -6.02 4.95 -23.93
N MET A 9 -6.56 3.78 -24.27
CA MET A 9 -6.31 2.54 -23.54
C MET A 9 -4.97 1.95 -23.94
N GLY A 10 -4.13 1.59 -22.95
CA GLY A 10 -2.86 0.91 -23.18
C GLY A 10 -3.08 -0.41 -23.93
N THR A 11 -2.13 -0.80 -24.78
CA THR A 11 -2.30 -1.96 -25.67
C THR A 11 -1.84 -3.29 -25.06
N GLY A 12 -1.23 -3.27 -23.86
CA GLY A 12 -0.71 -4.47 -23.21
C GLY A 12 -1.73 -5.10 -22.24
N ALA A 13 -1.88 -6.42 -22.29
CA ALA A 13 -2.75 -7.17 -21.37
C ALA A 13 -2.35 -7.00 -19.88
N ASP A 14 -1.07 -6.73 -19.61
CA ASP A 14 -0.57 -6.45 -18.26
C ASP A 14 -1.03 -5.09 -17.71
N GLU A 15 -1.34 -4.12 -18.58
CA GLU A 15 -1.84 -2.79 -18.23
C GLU A 15 -3.37 -2.73 -18.30
N MET A 16 -3.94 -3.46 -19.28
CA MET A 16 -5.36 -3.46 -19.61
C MET A 16 -5.92 -4.90 -19.74
N PRO A 17 -6.09 -5.65 -18.63
CA PRO A 17 -6.67 -6.99 -18.64
C PRO A 17 -8.05 -7.08 -19.28
N ILE A 18 -8.82 -5.99 -19.30
CA ILE A 18 -10.10 -5.94 -20.01
C ILE A 18 -9.94 -6.24 -21.51
N LEU A 19 -8.77 -5.95 -22.09
CA LEU A 19 -8.41 -6.20 -23.48
C LEU A 19 -7.68 -7.54 -23.71
N ALA A 20 -7.51 -8.36 -22.66
CA ALA A 20 -6.83 -9.65 -22.79
C ALA A 20 -7.63 -10.65 -23.64
N ASP A 21 -6.91 -11.55 -24.31
CA ASP A 21 -7.44 -12.64 -25.13
C ASP A 21 -8.24 -12.20 -26.37
N GLU A 22 -7.85 -11.07 -26.98
CA GLU A 22 -8.44 -10.52 -28.21
C GLU A 22 -9.98 -10.44 -28.16
N PRO A 23 -10.56 -9.74 -27.17
CA PRO A 23 -11.99 -9.76 -26.93
C PRO A 23 -12.75 -9.01 -28.04
N THR A 24 -13.93 -9.51 -28.37
CA THR A 24 -14.85 -8.80 -29.26
C THR A 24 -15.28 -7.46 -28.64
N PRO A 25 -15.72 -6.47 -29.44
CA PRO A 25 -16.22 -5.21 -28.92
C PRO A 25 -17.36 -5.36 -27.89
N ALA A 26 -18.21 -6.38 -28.05
CA ALA A 26 -19.28 -6.70 -27.11
C ALA A 26 -18.73 -7.20 -25.76
N GLN A 27 -17.69 -8.05 -25.78
CA GLN A 27 -17.02 -8.52 -24.57
C GLN A 27 -16.31 -7.38 -23.84
N ILE A 28 -15.64 -6.48 -24.57
CA ILE A 28 -15.02 -5.28 -23.96
C ILE A 28 -16.08 -4.45 -23.22
N ALA A 29 -17.21 -4.17 -23.88
CA ALA A 29 -18.30 -3.42 -23.26
C ALA A 29 -18.85 -4.15 -22.01
N HIS A 30 -19.00 -5.48 -22.09
CA HIS A 30 -19.45 -6.28 -20.95
C HIS A 30 -18.48 -6.24 -19.77
N ARG A 31 -17.18 -6.42 -20.02
CA ARG A 31 -16.11 -6.34 -19.00
C ARG A 31 -16.05 -4.96 -18.34
N LEU A 32 -16.17 -3.89 -19.13
CA LEU A 32 -16.24 -2.51 -18.60
C LEU A 32 -17.49 -2.29 -17.75
N GLN A 33 -18.63 -2.88 -18.13
CA GLN A 33 -19.86 -2.82 -17.35
C GLN A 33 -19.70 -3.56 -16.02
N LEU A 34 -19.16 -4.78 -16.04
CA LEU A 34 -18.85 -5.55 -14.83
C LEU A 34 -17.93 -4.77 -13.88
N LEU A 35 -16.87 -4.17 -14.41
CA LEU A 35 -15.96 -3.31 -13.65
C LEU A 35 -16.71 -2.12 -13.03
N ALA A 36 -17.52 -1.42 -13.83
CA ALA A 36 -18.22 -0.21 -13.39
C ALA A 36 -19.26 -0.52 -12.31
N ASP A 37 -20.00 -1.62 -12.45
CA ASP A 37 -20.99 -2.07 -11.47
C ASP A 37 -20.31 -2.50 -10.17
N ALA A 38 -19.20 -3.24 -10.26
CA ALA A 38 -18.46 -3.72 -9.11
C ALA A 38 -17.83 -2.55 -8.31
N LEU A 39 -17.20 -1.58 -8.99
CA LEU A 39 -16.62 -0.38 -8.35
C LEU A 39 -17.66 0.68 -7.99
N ARG A 40 -18.88 0.59 -8.54
CA ARG A 40 -19.91 1.64 -8.54
C ARG A 40 -19.38 2.97 -9.10
N PHE A 41 -18.49 2.87 -10.08
CA PHE A 41 -17.83 3.99 -10.74
C PHE A 41 -17.33 3.58 -12.11
N PRO A 42 -17.58 4.37 -13.18
CA PRO A 42 -17.17 4.02 -14.52
C PRO A 42 -15.64 4.14 -14.70
N TRP A 43 -15.10 3.32 -15.60
CA TRP A 43 -13.75 3.50 -16.13
C TRP A 43 -13.57 4.91 -16.73
N LYS A 44 -12.40 5.51 -16.51
CA LYS A 44 -11.99 6.81 -17.07
C LYS A 44 -10.88 6.63 -18.09
N ILE A 45 -10.10 7.68 -18.37
CA ILE A 45 -9.06 7.68 -19.41
C ILE A 45 -8.03 6.56 -19.19
N ASN A 46 -7.58 6.37 -17.95
CA ASN A 46 -6.62 5.33 -17.57
C ASN A 46 -6.81 4.92 -16.10
N ALA A 47 -6.00 3.94 -15.66
CA ALA A 47 -6.03 3.40 -14.31
C ALA A 47 -5.82 4.46 -13.23
N GLY A 48 -4.84 5.35 -13.42
CA GLY A 48 -4.51 6.41 -12.47
C GLY A 48 -5.61 7.44 -12.29
N VAL A 49 -6.15 7.97 -13.40
CA VAL A 49 -7.27 8.92 -13.38
C VAL A 49 -8.51 8.28 -12.75
N THR A 50 -8.82 7.03 -13.13
CA THR A 50 -9.95 6.29 -12.56
C THR A 50 -9.78 6.14 -11.04
N ALA A 51 -8.58 5.84 -10.57
CA ALA A 51 -8.30 5.66 -9.15
C ALA A 51 -8.45 6.95 -8.34
N VAL A 52 -7.93 8.08 -8.85
CA VAL A 52 -8.02 9.39 -8.19
C VAL A 52 -9.46 9.91 -8.19
N ASP A 53 -10.17 9.83 -9.32
CA ASP A 53 -11.56 10.30 -9.38
C ASP A 53 -12.48 9.45 -8.49
N LEU A 54 -12.26 8.14 -8.44
CA LEU A 54 -12.97 7.25 -7.52
C LEU A 54 -12.73 7.67 -6.06
N MET A 55 -11.49 8.06 -5.73
CA MET A 55 -11.13 8.52 -4.39
C MET A 55 -11.83 9.83 -4.00
N LEU A 56 -11.96 10.76 -4.95
CA LEU A 56 -12.74 11.98 -4.76
C LEU A 56 -14.24 11.68 -4.60
N GLN A 57 -14.76 10.66 -5.28
CA GLN A 57 -16.16 10.24 -5.17
C GLN A 57 -16.47 9.55 -3.83
N THR A 58 -15.52 8.82 -3.24
CA THR A 58 -15.72 8.03 -2.01
C THR A 58 -15.59 8.86 -0.72
N ARG A 59 -16.14 10.08 -0.75
CA ARG A 59 -16.26 10.97 0.40
C ARG A 59 -16.97 10.31 1.58
N THR A 60 -16.37 10.40 2.76
CA THR A 60 -17.02 9.98 4.00
C THR A 60 -18.04 11.01 4.47
N LYS A 61 -19.07 10.58 5.21
CA LYS A 61 -20.13 11.49 5.69
C LYS A 61 -19.63 12.59 6.63
N THR A 62 -18.44 12.41 7.21
CA THR A 62 -17.81 13.34 8.15
C THR A 62 -17.47 14.70 7.55
N TRP A 63 -17.20 14.77 6.24
CA TRP A 63 -16.72 15.98 5.58
C TRP A 63 -17.78 16.52 4.63
N SER A 64 -18.00 17.84 4.57
CA SER A 64 -18.83 18.42 3.51
C SER A 64 -18.19 18.18 2.12
N PRO A 65 -18.96 18.25 1.02
CA PRO A 65 -18.38 18.14 -0.33
C PRO A 65 -17.30 19.18 -0.62
N GLN A 66 -17.40 20.36 -0.01
CA GLN A 66 -16.42 21.43 -0.16
C GLN A 66 -15.13 21.13 0.61
N GLU A 67 -15.24 20.80 1.91
CA GLU A 67 -14.07 20.44 2.72
C GLU A 67 -13.34 19.19 2.18
N TRP A 68 -14.06 18.25 1.59
CA TRP A 68 -13.46 17.06 0.99
C TRP A 68 -12.47 17.39 -0.13
N ARG A 69 -12.81 18.38 -0.96
CA ARG A 69 -11.93 18.81 -2.06
C ARG A 69 -10.88 19.81 -1.59
N ASP A 70 -11.32 20.80 -0.82
CA ASP A 70 -10.54 22.02 -0.56
C ASP A 70 -9.67 21.90 0.70
N VAL A 71 -9.91 20.87 1.53
CA VAL A 71 -9.17 20.66 2.79
C VAL A 71 -8.58 19.25 2.87
N VAL A 72 -9.39 18.20 2.66
CA VAL A 72 -8.93 16.81 2.81
C VAL A 72 -7.96 16.41 1.69
N PHE A 73 -8.31 16.75 0.45
CA PHE A 73 -7.46 16.49 -0.71
C PHE A 73 -6.75 17.75 -1.23
N ALA A 74 -6.65 18.79 -0.40
CA ALA A 74 -5.76 19.90 -0.68
C ALA A 74 -4.31 19.38 -0.79
N PRO A 75 -3.50 19.92 -1.71
CA PRO A 75 -2.07 19.60 -1.75
C PRO A 75 -1.44 19.92 -0.39
N SER A 76 -0.73 18.96 0.20
CA SER A 76 0.00 19.24 1.44
C SER A 76 1.13 20.23 1.18
N THR A 77 1.24 21.21 2.08
CA THR A 77 2.27 22.26 2.14
C THR A 77 3.46 21.86 2.99
N THR A 78 3.35 20.77 3.75
CA THR A 78 4.39 20.30 4.67
C THR A 78 5.33 19.36 3.94
N ALA A 79 6.62 19.71 3.91
CA ALA A 79 7.66 18.82 3.40
C ALA A 79 8.00 17.73 4.44
N PRO A 80 8.27 16.49 4.00
CA PRO A 80 8.75 15.45 4.91
C PRO A 80 10.11 15.86 5.51
N PRO A 81 10.36 15.55 6.81
CA PRO A 81 11.65 15.81 7.43
C PRO A 81 12.81 15.13 6.69
N PHE A 82 13.97 15.78 6.68
CA PHE A 82 15.16 15.21 6.06
C PHE A 82 15.53 13.85 6.69
N GLY A 83 15.87 12.88 5.84
CA GLY A 83 16.30 11.56 6.28
C GLY A 83 15.19 10.61 6.74
N ILE A 84 13.91 10.99 6.67
CA ILE A 84 12.79 10.10 7.06
C ILE A 84 12.76 8.79 6.25
N GLY A 85 13.23 8.82 4.99
CA GLY A 85 13.35 7.65 4.14
C GLY A 85 14.40 6.63 4.61
N ASP A 86 15.27 6.97 5.58
CA ASP A 86 16.19 6.02 6.21
C ASP A 86 15.46 4.94 7.00
N VAL A 87 14.31 5.28 7.57
CA VAL A 87 13.52 4.39 8.41
C VAL A 87 12.22 3.93 7.74
N GLU A 88 11.60 4.77 6.91
CA GLU A 88 10.32 4.48 6.23
C GLU A 88 10.46 3.69 4.92
N SER A 89 11.59 3.02 4.70
CA SER A 89 11.76 2.14 3.54
C SER A 89 11.21 0.73 3.77
N ASP A 90 10.92 0.03 2.67
CA ASP A 90 10.61 -1.39 2.70
C ASP A 90 11.73 -2.20 3.36
N PHE A 91 11.35 -3.29 4.04
CA PHE A 91 12.29 -4.24 4.63
C PHE A 91 12.40 -5.47 3.73
N ASP A 92 13.64 -5.85 3.43
CA ASP A 92 13.97 -7.18 2.96
C ASP A 92 14.76 -7.87 4.06
N TRP A 93 14.11 -8.77 4.79
CA TRP A 93 14.70 -9.41 5.96
C TRP A 93 14.57 -10.92 5.87
N SER A 94 15.69 -11.58 6.17
CA SER A 94 15.75 -13.01 6.37
C SER A 94 16.80 -13.31 7.44
N ARG A 95 16.65 -14.43 8.16
CA ARG A 95 17.66 -14.91 9.11
C ARG A 95 18.09 -16.33 8.80
N PRO A 96 19.37 -16.70 9.03
CA PRO A 96 19.78 -18.09 8.91
C PRO A 96 18.87 -19.02 9.74
N PRO A 97 18.43 -20.17 9.20
CA PRO A 97 17.66 -21.14 9.95
C PRO A 97 18.53 -21.80 11.02
N THR A 98 17.93 -22.12 12.17
CA THR A 98 18.59 -22.85 13.26
C THR A 98 18.93 -24.28 12.86
N SER A 99 19.75 -24.96 13.66
CA SER A 99 20.06 -26.38 13.47
C SER A 99 18.82 -27.26 13.43
N GLU A 100 17.84 -27.02 14.30
CA GLU A 100 16.57 -27.73 14.34
C GLU A 100 15.70 -27.44 13.11
N GLU A 101 15.59 -26.17 12.70
CA GLU A 101 14.82 -25.77 11.52
C GLU A 101 15.37 -26.40 10.22
N ARG A 102 16.71 -26.58 10.15
CA ARG A 102 17.38 -27.24 9.02
C ARG A 102 17.05 -28.73 8.90
N GLN A 103 16.56 -29.37 9.96
CA GLN A 103 16.14 -30.78 9.93
C GLN A 103 14.71 -30.95 9.41
N LEU A 104 13.95 -29.85 9.26
CA LEU A 104 12.56 -29.91 8.80
C LEU A 104 12.49 -30.19 7.29
N ARG A 105 11.55 -31.07 6.91
CA ARG A 105 11.36 -31.52 5.53
C ARG A 105 10.60 -30.54 4.64
N TYR A 106 9.94 -29.54 5.22
CA TYR A 106 9.08 -28.62 4.48
C TYR A 106 9.26 -27.20 5.01
N VAL A 107 9.23 -26.24 4.08
CA VAL A 107 9.11 -24.81 4.38
C VAL A 107 7.74 -24.36 3.92
N HIS A 108 7.03 -23.66 4.78
CA HIS A 108 5.78 -22.99 4.41
C HIS A 108 6.08 -21.53 4.12
N ALA A 109 5.76 -21.08 2.91
CA ALA A 109 5.77 -19.66 2.57
C ALA A 109 4.34 -19.14 2.59
N TYR A 110 4.15 -18.02 3.28
CA TYR A 110 2.88 -17.31 3.36
C TYR A 110 3.06 -15.97 2.67
N ASP A 111 2.32 -15.74 1.60
CA ASP A 111 2.23 -14.43 0.97
C ASP A 111 0.89 -13.79 1.29
N ARG A 112 0.90 -12.51 1.65
CA ARG A 112 -0.32 -11.75 1.90
C ARG A 112 -0.67 -10.96 0.64
N GLY A 113 -1.68 -11.42 -0.08
CA GLY A 113 -2.20 -10.70 -1.23
C GLY A 113 -2.61 -9.27 -0.84
N GLY A 114 -2.03 -8.26 -1.49
CA GLY A 114 -2.38 -6.86 -1.25
C GLY A 114 -1.95 -6.32 0.13
N SER A 115 -0.72 -6.62 0.57
CA SER A 115 -0.13 -6.15 1.84
C SER A 115 -0.34 -4.65 2.11
N TYR A 116 -0.05 -3.79 1.13
CA TYR A 116 -0.28 -2.34 1.20
C TYR A 116 -1.76 -1.99 1.38
N VAL A 117 -2.61 -2.64 0.59
CA VAL A 117 -4.05 -2.34 0.54
C VAL A 117 -4.73 -2.63 1.88
N ALA A 118 -4.31 -3.71 2.55
CA ALA A 118 -4.93 -4.15 3.79
C ALA A 118 -4.69 -3.19 4.97
N GLY A 119 -3.67 -2.34 4.92
CA GLY A 119 -3.44 -1.35 5.97
C GLY A 119 -4.08 0.01 5.73
N ILE A 120 -4.46 0.33 4.49
CA ILE A 120 -5.10 1.61 4.12
C ILE A 120 -6.41 1.84 4.87
N ALA A 121 -7.23 0.78 5.03
CA ALA A 121 -8.56 0.89 5.64
C ALA A 121 -8.54 1.46 7.07
N GLY A 122 -7.49 1.15 7.84
CA GLY A 122 -7.36 1.57 9.24
C GLY A 122 -6.38 2.72 9.44
N LEU A 123 -5.95 3.38 8.37
CA LEU A 123 -4.88 4.38 8.41
C LEU A 123 -5.47 5.77 8.60
N GLU A 124 -5.05 6.44 9.67
CA GLU A 124 -5.35 7.85 9.90
C GLU A 124 -4.39 8.67 9.02
N LEU A 125 -4.94 9.44 8.09
CA LEU A 125 -4.14 10.32 7.25
C LEU A 125 -4.23 11.78 7.73
N PRO A 126 -3.10 12.51 7.68
CA PRO A 126 -3.04 13.91 8.07
C PRO A 126 -3.93 14.77 7.16
N VAL A 127 -4.59 15.77 7.74
CA VAL A 127 -5.41 16.75 7.01
C VAL A 127 -5.02 18.16 7.46
N GLY A 128 -4.69 19.03 6.51
CA GLY A 128 -4.25 20.39 6.79
C GLY A 128 -2.82 20.45 7.35
N ASP A 129 -2.54 21.47 8.17
CA ASP A 129 -1.20 21.76 8.67
C ASP A 129 -0.90 21.06 10.01
N PRO A 130 0.36 20.63 10.23
CA PRO A 130 0.79 20.07 11.50
C PRO A 130 1.02 21.16 12.56
N VAL A 131 1.05 20.72 13.81
CA VAL A 131 1.54 21.47 14.97
C VAL A 131 2.92 20.94 15.33
N HIS A 132 3.87 21.86 15.50
CA HIS A 132 5.22 21.54 15.93
C HIS A 132 5.31 21.42 17.45
N HIS A 133 5.99 20.38 17.91
CA HIS A 133 6.27 20.09 19.31
C HIS A 133 7.79 19.96 19.49
N PRO A 134 8.51 21.06 19.78
CA PRO A 134 9.98 21.08 19.84
C PRO A 134 10.55 20.24 20.98
N ASP A 135 9.79 20.07 22.07
CA ASP A 135 10.18 19.29 23.24
C ASP A 135 9.58 17.86 23.22
N GLY A 136 9.09 17.42 22.07
CA GLY A 136 8.39 16.15 21.90
C GLY A 136 6.93 16.19 22.41
N ALA A 137 6.27 15.05 22.30
CA ALA A 137 4.89 14.86 22.76
C ALA A 137 4.64 13.40 23.19
N PRO A 138 3.65 13.13 24.06
CA PRO A 138 3.24 11.77 24.37
C PRO A 138 2.80 11.02 23.10
N PHE A 139 3.31 9.81 22.91
CA PHE A 139 2.97 9.00 21.74
C PHE A 139 1.49 8.62 21.72
N ASN A 140 0.83 8.83 20.58
CA ASN A 140 -0.54 8.38 20.32
C ASN A 140 -0.62 7.74 18.93
N ALA A 141 -0.83 6.42 18.89
CA ALA A 141 -0.95 5.67 17.63
C ALA A 141 -2.12 6.11 16.73
N LYS A 142 -3.08 6.87 17.26
CA LYS A 142 -4.23 7.40 16.48
C LYS A 142 -3.97 8.77 15.88
N THR A 143 -2.89 9.45 16.23
CA THR A 143 -2.57 10.80 15.74
C THR A 143 -1.45 10.70 14.72
N PRO A 144 -1.70 11.00 13.45
CA PRO A 144 -0.64 11.03 12.45
C PRO A 144 0.40 12.08 12.80
N GLY A 145 1.65 11.71 12.60
CA GLY A 145 2.77 12.58 12.94
C GLY A 145 4.10 12.01 12.53
N TYR A 146 5.06 12.94 12.48
CA TYR A 146 6.48 12.69 12.42
C TYR A 146 7.06 12.82 13.82
N TRP A 147 7.89 11.86 14.17
CA TRP A 147 8.49 11.74 15.50
C TRP A 147 10.00 11.64 15.33
N LEU A 148 10.74 12.58 15.90
CA LEU A 148 12.18 12.46 16.00
C LEU A 148 12.47 11.65 17.26
N ALA A 149 13.08 10.48 17.08
CA ALA A 149 13.38 9.61 18.20
C ALA A 149 14.79 9.04 18.12
N ASP A 150 15.37 8.77 19.27
CA ASP A 150 16.55 7.92 19.38
C ASP A 150 16.19 6.52 18.90
N ILE A 151 17.00 5.96 18.01
CA ILE A 151 16.78 4.62 17.46
C ILE A 151 17.60 3.61 18.28
N PRO A 152 16.94 2.84 19.17
CA PRO A 152 17.62 1.82 19.96
C PRO A 152 18.09 0.66 19.08
N GLU A 153 19.19 -0.01 19.47
CA GLU A 153 19.65 -1.23 18.81
C GLU A 153 18.56 -2.31 18.75
N SER A 154 18.69 -3.23 17.79
CA SER A 154 17.73 -4.33 17.66
C SER A 154 17.72 -5.18 18.92
N SER A 155 16.54 -5.38 19.50
CA SER A 155 16.36 -6.18 20.72
C SER A 155 16.48 -7.69 20.46
N ASP A 156 16.16 -8.16 19.24
CA ASP A 156 16.20 -9.57 18.85
C ASP A 156 16.66 -9.73 17.40
N TRP A 157 17.74 -10.48 17.17
CA TRP A 157 18.25 -10.79 15.84
C TRP A 157 17.30 -11.66 15.01
N ARG A 158 16.34 -12.33 15.68
CA ARG A 158 15.34 -13.20 15.04
C ARG A 158 14.16 -12.42 14.47
N LEU A 159 14.09 -11.12 14.75
CA LEU A 159 13.05 -10.23 14.26
C LEU A 159 13.64 -9.21 13.29
N PRO A 160 12.84 -8.72 12.32
CA PRO A 160 13.26 -7.62 11.46
C PRO A 160 13.48 -6.36 12.31
N TYR A 161 14.56 -5.65 12.03
CA TYR A 161 14.86 -4.37 12.69
C TYR A 161 14.01 -3.26 12.06
N VAL A 162 12.79 -3.10 12.57
CA VAL A 162 11.75 -2.23 11.96
C VAL A 162 12.10 -0.73 11.93
N LEU A 163 13.01 -0.29 12.80
CA LEU A 163 13.50 1.09 12.88
C LEU A 163 14.79 1.32 12.08
N ASN A 164 15.39 0.27 11.52
CA ASN A 164 16.56 0.38 10.66
C ASN A 164 16.53 -0.70 9.57
N PRO A 165 15.55 -0.65 8.65
CA PRO A 165 15.33 -1.68 7.63
C PRO A 165 16.52 -1.85 6.67
N ARG A 166 17.34 -0.80 6.50
CA ARG A 166 18.50 -0.79 5.61
C ARG A 166 19.83 -1.14 6.30
N GLY A 167 19.82 -1.41 7.60
CA GLY A 167 21.04 -1.72 8.37
C GLY A 167 22.07 -0.58 8.37
N LEU A 168 21.61 0.67 8.29
CA LEU A 168 22.46 1.86 8.24
C LEU A 168 23.09 2.14 9.61
N GLN A 169 24.27 2.74 9.62
CA GLN A 169 24.86 3.25 10.86
C GLN A 169 24.24 4.61 11.18
N PHE A 170 23.52 4.70 12.29
CA PHE A 170 22.92 5.94 12.75
C PHE A 170 23.82 6.62 13.78
N THR A 171 24.17 7.89 13.54
CA THR A 171 24.99 8.71 14.42
C THR A 171 24.15 9.66 15.30
N GLY A 172 22.83 9.57 15.22
CA GLY A 172 21.90 10.42 15.95
C GLY A 172 20.44 10.03 15.73
N PRO A 173 19.51 10.81 16.28
CA PRO A 173 18.07 10.58 16.19
C PRO A 173 17.56 10.53 14.76
N LYS A 174 16.47 9.80 14.52
CA LYS A 174 15.82 9.68 13.20
C LYS A 174 14.35 10.02 13.27
N TRP A 175 13.87 10.64 12.18
CA TRP A 175 12.47 10.88 11.95
C TRP A 175 11.76 9.58 11.56
N VAL A 176 10.65 9.29 12.23
CA VAL A 176 9.80 8.13 11.96
C VAL A 176 8.33 8.53 11.91
N CYS A 177 7.54 7.80 11.14
CA CYS A 177 6.10 7.97 11.09
C CYS A 177 5.41 7.20 12.21
N THR A 178 4.20 7.66 12.54
CA THR A 178 3.36 7.05 13.59
C THR A 178 3.16 5.53 13.44
N PRO A 179 2.88 4.97 12.23
CA PRO A 179 2.70 3.52 12.09
C PRO A 179 3.98 2.71 12.35
N THR A 180 5.14 3.26 11.99
CA THR A 180 6.44 2.64 12.25
C THR A 180 6.76 2.66 13.74
N LEU A 181 6.51 3.79 14.40
CA LEU A 181 6.70 3.94 15.83
C LEU A 181 5.74 3.06 16.65
N GLU A 182 4.48 2.97 16.25
CA GLU A 182 3.49 2.03 16.81
C GLU A 182 4.00 0.59 16.72
N ARG A 183 4.50 0.20 15.54
CA ARG A 183 5.02 -1.15 15.32
C ARG A 183 6.26 -1.42 16.16
N ALA A 184 7.16 -0.45 16.30
CA ALA A 184 8.34 -0.60 17.15
C ALA A 184 7.94 -0.78 18.62
N ILE A 185 7.05 0.05 19.16
CA ILE A 185 6.57 -0.09 20.54
C ILE A 185 5.91 -1.46 20.74
N ALA A 186 5.12 -1.94 19.78
CA ALA A 186 4.51 -3.27 19.84
C ALA A 186 5.53 -4.44 19.81
N LEU A 187 6.74 -4.21 19.30
CA LEU A 187 7.85 -5.16 19.34
C LEU A 187 8.75 -4.99 20.58
N GLY A 188 8.37 -4.11 21.51
CA GLY A 188 9.06 -3.90 22.79
C GLY A 188 10.14 -2.82 22.76
N TYR A 189 10.30 -2.09 21.65
CA TYR A 189 11.20 -0.94 21.62
C TYR A 189 10.68 0.19 22.54
N GLN A 190 11.60 0.90 23.18
CA GLN A 190 11.30 2.07 24.03
C GLN A 190 12.00 3.34 23.47
N PRO A 191 11.62 3.81 22.28
CA PRO A 191 12.24 4.98 21.66
C PRO A 191 11.95 6.24 22.48
N HIS A 192 12.97 7.06 22.68
CA HIS A 192 12.85 8.34 23.34
C HIS A 192 12.50 9.42 22.31
N ILE A 193 11.32 10.02 22.45
CA ILE A 193 10.80 11.05 21.53
C ILE A 193 11.37 12.40 21.95
N LEU A 194 12.06 13.06 21.02
CA LEU A 194 12.74 14.34 21.25
C LEU A 194 11.98 15.51 20.63
N GLU A 195 11.33 15.29 19.49
CA GLU A 195 10.61 16.31 18.73
C GLU A 195 9.44 15.65 17.99
N ALA A 196 8.36 16.38 17.74
CA ALA A 196 7.26 15.87 16.92
C ALA A 196 6.59 16.95 16.05
N TRP A 197 6.06 16.51 14.91
CA TRP A 197 5.12 17.26 14.08
C TRP A 197 3.82 16.45 14.00
N LEU A 198 2.75 16.95 14.61
CA LEU A 198 1.50 16.20 14.77
C LEU A 198 0.38 16.86 13.97
N TRP A 199 -0.51 16.08 13.38
CA TRP A 199 -1.72 16.59 12.72
C TRP A 199 -2.93 16.44 13.64
N PRO A 200 -3.44 17.53 14.24
CA PRO A 200 -4.65 17.44 15.08
C PRO A 200 -5.88 17.09 14.26
N ARG A 201 -5.92 17.54 12.99
CA ARG A 201 -6.95 17.15 12.03
C ARG A 201 -6.44 15.98 11.20
N HIS A 202 -7.19 14.88 11.26
CA HIS A 202 -6.88 13.67 10.50
C HIS A 202 -8.14 12.83 10.29
N GLY A 203 -8.04 11.79 9.47
CA GLY A 203 -9.10 10.81 9.33
C GLY A 203 -8.75 9.65 8.42
N ARG A 204 -9.61 8.63 8.42
CA ARG A 204 -9.54 7.49 7.49
C ARG A 204 -10.10 7.85 6.11
N VAL A 205 -9.46 8.79 5.45
CA VAL A 205 -9.94 9.39 4.19
C VAL A 205 -9.98 8.37 3.04
N LEU A 206 -9.11 7.34 3.07
CA LEU A 206 -9.07 6.31 2.03
C LEU A 206 -9.96 5.08 2.32
N LEU A 207 -10.72 5.07 3.44
CA LEU A 207 -11.53 3.91 3.80
C LEU A 207 -12.58 3.58 2.72
N GLY A 208 -13.37 4.57 2.30
CA GLY A 208 -14.41 4.36 1.29
C GLY A 208 -13.82 3.91 -0.05
N TRP A 209 -12.66 4.45 -0.43
CA TRP A 209 -11.92 4.03 -1.62
C TRP A 209 -11.47 2.57 -1.53
N TYR A 210 -10.88 2.16 -0.40
CA TYR A 210 -10.51 0.77 -0.14
C TYR A 210 -11.72 -0.18 -0.21
N GLU A 211 -12.84 0.20 0.40
CA GLU A 211 -14.05 -0.62 0.43
C GLU A 211 -14.58 -0.89 -0.98
N ARG A 212 -14.50 0.08 -1.91
CA ARG A 212 -14.87 -0.15 -3.32
C ARG A 212 -14.07 -1.28 -3.96
N PHE A 213 -12.75 -1.27 -3.79
CA PHE A 213 -11.91 -2.31 -4.38
C PHE A 213 -12.05 -3.66 -3.68
N ARG A 214 -12.23 -3.66 -2.35
CA ARG A 214 -12.51 -4.87 -1.59
C ARG A 214 -13.80 -5.51 -2.09
N ASP A 215 -14.88 -4.74 -2.15
CA ASP A 215 -16.20 -5.23 -2.55
C ASP A 215 -16.19 -5.68 -4.01
N ALA A 216 -15.55 -4.93 -4.92
CA ALA A 216 -15.38 -5.33 -6.31
C ALA A 216 -14.62 -6.67 -6.44
N SER A 217 -13.57 -6.87 -5.63
CA SER A 217 -12.84 -8.13 -5.61
C SER A 217 -13.68 -9.30 -5.12
N VAL A 218 -14.73 -9.08 -4.33
CA VAL A 218 -15.64 -10.15 -3.89
C VAL A 218 -16.73 -10.38 -4.95
N ILE A 219 -17.31 -9.30 -5.48
CA ILE A 219 -18.38 -9.36 -6.50
C ILE A 219 -17.91 -10.07 -7.76
N LEU A 220 -16.66 -9.86 -8.17
CA LEU A 220 -16.08 -10.44 -9.38
C LEU A 220 -15.41 -11.81 -9.13
N ASP A 221 -15.56 -12.39 -7.94
CA ASP A 221 -14.94 -13.67 -7.57
C ASP A 221 -15.80 -14.87 -7.96
N PHE A 222 -16.01 -15.05 -9.26
CA PHE A 222 -16.71 -16.21 -9.80
C PHE A 222 -16.06 -16.70 -11.09
N ASP A 223 -16.34 -17.96 -11.44
CA ASP A 223 -15.71 -18.65 -12.57
C ASP A 223 -16.26 -18.13 -13.91
N ASN A 224 -15.74 -16.98 -14.34
CA ASN A 224 -16.05 -16.36 -15.61
C ASN A 224 -14.83 -15.53 -16.08
N PRO A 225 -14.30 -15.77 -17.29
CA PRO A 225 -13.10 -15.08 -17.78
C PRO A 225 -13.28 -13.56 -17.94
N ASP A 226 -14.48 -13.09 -18.29
CA ASP A 226 -14.77 -11.65 -18.38
C ASP A 226 -14.82 -11.00 -16.99
N ALA A 227 -15.33 -11.71 -15.98
CA ALA A 227 -15.31 -11.26 -14.59
C ALA A 227 -13.88 -11.20 -14.04
N GLN A 228 -13.03 -12.19 -14.35
CA GLN A 228 -11.62 -12.17 -13.93
C GLN A 228 -10.84 -11.04 -14.60
N ALA A 229 -11.05 -10.79 -15.90
CA ALA A 229 -10.47 -9.64 -16.60
C ALA A 229 -10.87 -8.30 -15.94
N ALA A 230 -12.15 -8.15 -15.57
CA ALA A 230 -12.62 -6.97 -14.84
C ALA A 230 -11.99 -6.87 -13.43
N ARG A 231 -11.84 -7.99 -12.72
CA ARG A 231 -11.22 -8.04 -11.39
C ARG A 231 -9.74 -7.64 -11.43
N ASP A 232 -9.01 -8.15 -12.42
CA ASP A 232 -7.60 -7.82 -12.64
C ASP A 232 -7.43 -6.34 -13.03
N GLN A 233 -8.35 -5.80 -13.81
CA GLN A 233 -8.36 -4.35 -14.08
C GLN A 233 -8.60 -3.53 -12.82
N ALA A 234 -9.55 -3.94 -11.94
CA ALA A 234 -9.76 -3.28 -10.66
C ALA A 234 -8.50 -3.32 -9.78
N LYS A 235 -7.77 -4.44 -9.80
CA LYS A 235 -6.47 -4.57 -9.13
C LYS A 235 -5.44 -3.58 -9.68
N ILE A 236 -5.35 -3.41 -11.00
CA ILE A 236 -4.42 -2.45 -11.63
C ILE A 236 -4.78 -1.01 -11.27
N ILE A 237 -6.06 -0.62 -11.36
CA ILE A 237 -6.54 0.70 -10.96
C ILE A 237 -6.10 1.01 -9.54
N ARG A 238 -6.32 0.08 -8.62
CA ARG A 238 -5.91 0.22 -7.22
C ARG A 238 -4.40 0.40 -7.04
N THR A 239 -3.60 -0.44 -7.70
CA THR A 239 -2.13 -0.39 -7.60
C THR A 239 -1.58 0.94 -8.12
N HIS A 240 -2.07 1.39 -9.28
CA HIS A 240 -1.70 2.71 -9.84
C HIS A 240 -2.15 3.85 -8.92
N GLY A 241 -3.36 3.78 -8.37
CA GLY A 241 -3.86 4.77 -7.42
C GLY A 241 -2.94 4.96 -6.22
N ILE A 242 -2.50 3.85 -5.60
CA ILE A 242 -1.56 3.89 -4.47
C ILE A 242 -0.23 4.53 -4.89
N GLY A 243 0.32 4.13 -6.04
CA GLY A 243 1.59 4.67 -6.53
C GLY A 243 1.53 6.17 -6.82
N ILE A 244 0.39 6.66 -7.30
CA ILE A 244 0.21 8.08 -7.65
C ILE A 244 0.10 8.97 -6.40
N ILE A 245 -0.61 8.53 -5.34
CA ILE A 245 -0.79 9.31 -4.10
C ILE A 245 0.55 9.72 -3.46
N GLY A 246 1.55 8.85 -3.53
CA GLY A 246 2.89 9.08 -2.99
C GLY A 246 3.91 9.63 -3.99
N SER A 247 3.50 9.98 -5.21
CA SER A 247 4.43 10.39 -6.28
C SER A 247 4.49 11.91 -6.45
N ASP A 248 5.64 12.47 -6.06
CA ASP A 248 6.04 13.86 -6.35
C ASP A 248 5.99 14.17 -7.85
N GLU A 249 6.35 13.23 -8.72
CA GLU A 249 6.39 13.42 -10.17
C GLU A 249 4.99 13.62 -10.78
N HIS A 250 3.99 12.89 -10.29
CA HIS A 250 2.68 12.84 -10.94
C HIS A 250 1.65 13.81 -10.34
N LEU A 251 1.73 14.08 -9.04
CA LEU A 251 0.74 14.83 -8.30
C LEU A 251 1.24 16.14 -7.68
N LYS A 252 2.53 16.49 -7.69
CA LYS A 252 3.01 17.71 -7.01
C LYS A 252 2.20 18.96 -7.41
N GLY A 253 1.58 19.58 -6.40
CA GLY A 253 0.73 20.77 -6.56
C GLY A 253 -0.71 20.51 -7.06
N LYS A 254 -1.12 19.26 -7.25
CA LYS A 254 -2.47 18.86 -7.66
C LYS A 254 -3.30 18.35 -6.48
N PRO A 255 -4.65 18.37 -6.57
CA PRO A 255 -5.52 17.73 -5.59
C PRO A 255 -5.16 16.25 -5.36
N ALA A 256 -5.33 15.78 -4.13
CA ALA A 256 -4.91 14.46 -3.64
C ALA A 256 -3.40 14.22 -3.54
N TYR A 257 -2.58 15.23 -3.81
CA TYR A 257 -1.15 15.16 -3.54
C TYR A 257 -0.85 15.24 -2.05
N SER A 258 -0.22 14.19 -1.55
CA SER A 258 0.36 14.19 -0.21
C SER A 258 1.77 13.60 -0.30
N PRO A 259 2.84 14.43 -0.32
CA PRO A 259 4.21 13.93 -0.21
C PRO A 259 4.40 13.17 1.11
N ASN A 260 3.63 13.55 2.14
CA ASN A 260 3.55 12.83 3.40
C ASN A 260 2.87 11.46 3.23
N GLY A 261 1.96 11.33 2.26
CA GLY A 261 1.28 10.10 1.90
C GLY A 261 2.23 8.96 1.52
N GLY A 262 3.41 9.20 0.96
CA GLY A 262 4.38 8.11 0.77
C GLY A 262 4.84 7.48 2.10
N CYS A 263 5.08 8.30 3.11
CA CYS A 263 5.59 7.89 4.43
C CYS A 263 4.47 7.49 5.40
N THR A 264 3.32 8.19 5.37
CA THR A 264 2.14 7.86 6.20
C THR A 264 1.23 6.83 5.55
N CYS A 265 1.19 6.71 4.22
CA CYS A 265 0.45 5.69 3.46
C CYS A 265 1.32 4.49 3.05
N SER A 266 2.48 4.29 3.67
CA SER A 266 3.14 2.98 3.69
C SER A 266 2.64 2.20 4.91
N PRO A 267 1.45 1.58 4.87
CA PRO A 267 1.02 0.74 5.96
C PRO A 267 1.98 -0.44 6.06
N LYS A 268 2.76 -0.47 7.13
CA LYS A 268 3.44 -1.70 7.51
C LYS A 268 2.36 -2.74 7.84
N PRO A 269 2.43 -3.96 7.27
CA PRO A 269 1.36 -4.93 7.35
C PRO A 269 1.02 -5.25 8.82
N ARG A 270 -0.19 -4.91 9.26
CA ARG A 270 -0.73 -5.34 10.56
C ARG A 270 -1.05 -6.84 10.50
N PRO A 271 -0.53 -7.69 11.39
CA PRO A 271 -0.77 -9.14 11.35
C PRO A 271 -2.23 -9.56 11.68
N THR A 272 -3.14 -8.63 11.89
CA THR A 272 -4.45 -8.89 12.53
C THR A 272 -5.62 -9.17 11.59
N SER A 273 -5.43 -9.23 10.27
CA SER A 273 -6.51 -9.68 9.36
C SER A 273 -6.25 -11.13 8.91
N PRO A 274 -7.11 -12.09 9.29
CA PRO A 274 -6.93 -13.51 8.99
C PRO A 274 -7.23 -13.90 7.54
N THR A 275 -7.56 -12.95 6.67
CA THR A 275 -7.99 -13.20 5.29
C THR A 275 -6.90 -12.83 4.28
N GLY A 276 -6.53 -13.79 3.42
CA GLY A 276 -5.72 -13.53 2.21
C GLY A 276 -4.29 -14.04 2.21
N TYR A 277 -3.94 -15.03 3.06
CA TYR A 277 -2.65 -15.69 2.97
C TYR A 277 -2.69 -16.82 1.93
N THR A 278 -1.88 -16.70 0.87
CA THR A 278 -1.61 -17.84 0.00
C THR A 278 -0.49 -18.66 0.64
N ARG A 279 -0.75 -19.95 0.88
CA ARG A 279 0.21 -20.88 1.45
C ARG A 279 0.80 -21.72 0.34
N SER A 280 2.12 -21.67 0.18
CA SER A 280 2.85 -22.63 -0.64
C SER A 280 3.74 -23.49 0.26
N VAL A 281 3.79 -24.79 -0.03
CA VAL A 281 4.63 -25.76 0.66
C VAL A 281 5.74 -26.17 -0.29
N LYS A 282 7.00 -25.89 0.07
CA LYS A 282 8.17 -26.31 -0.69
C LYS A 282 8.97 -27.34 0.10
N ARG A 283 9.49 -28.35 -0.60
CA ARG A 283 10.41 -29.35 -0.04
C ARG A 283 11.85 -28.84 -0.24
N PRO A 284 12.68 -28.71 0.81
CA PRO A 284 14.10 -28.42 0.65
C PRO A 284 14.75 -29.59 -0.12
N GLY A 285 15.39 -29.29 -1.25
CA GLY A 285 16.20 -30.26 -2.01
C GLY A 285 15.71 -30.65 -3.42
N SER A 286 14.63 -30.07 -3.98
CA SER A 286 14.25 -30.30 -5.39
C SER A 286 15.00 -29.40 -6.39
N GLY A 287 16.27 -29.11 -6.13
CA GLY A 287 17.13 -28.11 -6.80
C GLY A 287 17.97 -27.34 -5.76
N PRO A 288 19.09 -26.69 -6.13
CA PRO A 288 19.97 -26.02 -5.18
C PRO A 288 19.22 -24.87 -4.49
N TRP A 289 18.82 -25.10 -3.24
CA TRP A 289 18.26 -24.08 -2.38
C TRP A 289 19.38 -23.10 -2.02
N GLN A 290 19.30 -21.86 -2.51
CA GLN A 290 20.20 -20.78 -2.12
C GLN A 290 19.53 -19.93 -1.03
N TRP A 291 20.33 -19.59 -0.03
CA TRP A 291 19.95 -18.66 1.03
C TRP A 291 20.63 -17.31 0.75
N PRO A 292 19.94 -16.16 0.89
CA PRO A 292 18.54 -15.98 1.28
C PRO A 292 17.55 -16.37 0.17
N PRO A 293 16.27 -16.67 0.50
CA PRO A 293 15.25 -16.87 -0.52
C PRO A 293 15.11 -15.60 -1.36
N THR A 294 15.18 -15.72 -2.68
CA THR A 294 14.92 -14.58 -3.58
C THR A 294 13.47 -14.13 -3.44
N PRO A 295 13.19 -12.82 -3.32
CA PRO A 295 11.83 -12.31 -3.35
C PRO A 295 11.17 -12.71 -4.67
N SER A 296 10.06 -13.46 -4.61
CA SER A 296 9.32 -13.85 -5.80
C SER A 296 8.49 -12.67 -6.31
N SER A 297 9.12 -11.73 -6.99
CA SER A 297 8.45 -10.68 -7.75
C SER A 297 8.95 -10.67 -9.19
N THR A 298 8.68 -11.74 -9.93
CA THR A 298 8.48 -11.71 -11.39
C THR A 298 7.90 -13.05 -11.85
N PRO A 299 6.69 -13.11 -12.45
CA PRO A 299 6.28 -14.29 -13.18
C PRO A 299 7.02 -14.27 -14.51
N ARG A 300 8.06 -15.08 -14.64
CA ARG A 300 8.53 -15.54 -15.94
C ARG A 300 8.81 -17.02 -15.85
N MET A 301 7.78 -17.81 -16.11
CA MET A 301 7.92 -19.17 -16.61
C MET A 301 7.19 -19.25 -17.94
N THR A 302 7.94 -19.10 -19.02
CA THR A 302 7.58 -19.74 -20.28
C THR A 302 8.33 -21.08 -20.31
N PRO A 303 7.63 -22.22 -20.39
CA PRO A 303 8.28 -23.51 -20.53
C PRO A 303 8.67 -23.71 -22.00
N THR A 304 9.94 -23.98 -22.26
CA THR A 304 10.34 -24.62 -23.52
C THR A 304 11.29 -25.77 -23.21
N ARG A 305 10.75 -26.98 -23.46
CA ARG A 305 11.30 -28.35 -23.50
C ARG A 305 12.46 -28.70 -22.55
#